data_AF-A0A819JCV0-F1
#
_entry.id   AF-A0A819JCV0-F1
#
_cell.length_a   1.000
_cell.length_b   1.000
_cell.length_c   1.000
_cell.angle_alpha   90.00
_cell.angle_beta   90.00
_cell.angle_gamma   90.00
#
_symmetry.space_group_name_H-M   'P 1'
#
loop_
_entity.id
_entity.type
_entity.pdbx_description
1 polymer ?
#
loop_
_entity_poly.entity_id
_entity_poly.type
_entity_poly.pdbx_seq_one_letter_code
_entity_poly.pdbx_strand_id
1 'polypeptide(L)'
;MGIPLHQQLLVFVGMELEDDLTLSHYDIDNTSTVHLIPMYFGLNNTNDISEVTVNIEDGDTITLQIEPSNTIREIKEKIRDHEGIPVEQQFLAIGGVEVDDDRTLSYYHVGNDSNIHLIRMGYDTSTVVHSSTDPGTVLNISSEPKPLSDFYVACRDNNVAALQKLLQTLPVEEMNKLEPNQSTGLHVACFRGHKEVVKLLLKKGVSRSIMNRYRCLPYEEAASNDIKRLFERIPDNSRYVANSGRVEWLLVAANTKAMAARNVEAIKKYGTPQFEHYAKQIIDNYINPHFQHVEKYEELLGFFNMAVLEKDPRYLIKAYTAETGFYTKLNVDLASETAVGKLERQIYLGILTFNPCFDKFRFSGEVYRGMRLTDDDLEEYGVNKQVMTKSFLSGTVDKNQTDYFLGKFKRKNVHGNEVKMGVICTYIIRDKQCSLDLTNISEYPSEKEVLIFPYTVFTVTQIQSISQNDGNAKKHIILTQC
;
A
#
# COMPACT_ATOMS: atom_id res chain seq x y z
N MET A 1 -16.01 14.11 44.05
CA MET A 1 -16.21 13.00 43.11
C MET A 1 -14.84 12.40 42.83
N GLY A 2 -14.65 11.10 43.05
CA GLY A 2 -13.34 10.44 42.99
C GLY A 2 -13.00 9.89 41.61
N ILE A 3 -13.17 10.69 40.55
CA ILE A 3 -12.75 10.29 39.19
C ILE A 3 -11.24 10.54 39.11
N PRO A 4 -10.39 9.52 38.92
CA PRO A 4 -8.95 9.71 38.76
C PRO A 4 -8.62 10.65 37.60
N LEU A 5 -7.55 11.46 37.70
CA LEU A 5 -7.17 12.46 36.69
C LEU A 5 -7.10 11.87 35.27
N HIS A 6 -6.57 10.66 35.12
CA HIS A 6 -6.45 9.95 33.83
C HIS A 6 -7.79 9.50 33.22
N GLN A 7 -8.91 9.63 33.94
CA GLN A 7 -10.27 9.31 33.46
C GLN A 7 -11.11 10.57 33.22
N GLN A 8 -10.50 11.75 33.34
CA GLN A 8 -11.14 13.03 33.17
C GLN A 8 -10.81 13.59 31.78
N LEU A 9 -11.81 13.69 30.91
CA LEU A 9 -11.70 14.46 29.68
C LEU A 9 -12.41 15.81 29.89
N LEU A 10 -11.66 16.91 29.80
CA LEU A 10 -12.22 18.25 29.90
C LEU A 10 -12.48 18.82 28.51
N VAL A 11 -13.70 19.30 28.26
CA VAL A 11 -14.12 19.83 26.96
C VAL A 11 -14.76 21.21 27.12
N PHE A 12 -14.35 22.17 26.28
CA PHE A 12 -14.93 23.51 26.19
C PHE A 12 -15.29 23.83 24.74
N VAL A 13 -16.55 24.22 24.49
CA VAL A 13 -17.08 24.54 23.13
C VAL A 13 -16.82 23.41 22.11
N GLY A 14 -16.90 22.15 22.56
CA GLY A 14 -16.69 20.98 21.72
C GLY A 14 -15.21 20.66 21.41
N MET A 15 -14.26 21.36 22.04
CA MET A 15 -12.83 21.09 21.94
C MET A 15 -12.29 20.49 23.24
N GLU A 16 -11.43 19.48 23.13
CA GLU A 16 -10.67 18.91 24.25
C GLU A 16 -9.65 19.93 24.77
N LEU A 17 -9.51 20.02 26.09
CA LEU A 17 -8.51 20.85 26.75
C LEU A 17 -7.22 20.06 26.92
N GLU A 18 -6.12 20.61 26.42
CA GLU A 18 -4.79 20.01 26.54
C GLU A 18 -4.12 20.45 27.86
N ASP A 19 -3.42 19.52 28.52
CA ASP A 19 -2.86 19.70 29.86
C ASP A 19 -1.77 20.79 29.95
N ASP A 20 -1.13 21.13 28.83
CA ASP A 20 -0.04 22.10 28.73
C ASP A 20 -0.52 23.52 28.36
N LEU A 21 -1.82 23.70 28.12
CA LEU A 21 -2.41 24.97 27.71
C LEU A 21 -3.18 25.65 28.85
N THR A 22 -3.07 26.98 28.92
CA THR A 22 -3.77 27.77 29.95
C THR A 22 -5.26 27.93 29.63
N LEU A 23 -6.12 28.08 30.65
CA LEU A 23 -7.55 28.36 30.43
C LEU A 23 -7.79 29.62 29.58
N SER A 24 -6.93 30.63 29.66
CA SER A 24 -6.98 31.83 28.81
C SER A 24 -6.69 31.55 27.34
N HIS A 25 -5.99 30.46 27.00
CA HIS A 25 -5.77 30.05 25.61
C HIS A 25 -7.08 29.69 24.90
N TYR A 26 -8.07 29.21 25.67
CA TYR A 26 -9.38 28.80 25.19
C TYR A 26 -10.47 29.85 25.44
N ASP A 27 -10.10 31.08 25.84
CA ASP A 27 -11.04 32.13 26.24
C ASP A 27 -12.02 31.70 27.35
N ILE A 28 -11.57 30.84 28.28
CA ILE A 28 -12.36 30.39 29.42
C ILE A 28 -12.26 31.42 30.56
N ASP A 29 -13.38 32.05 30.91
CA ASP A 29 -13.48 32.97 32.04
C ASP A 29 -14.31 32.39 33.20
N ASN A 30 -14.59 33.20 34.22
CA ASN A 30 -15.34 32.78 35.41
C ASN A 30 -16.84 32.57 35.18
N THR A 31 -17.35 32.85 33.98
CA THR A 31 -18.72 32.61 33.54
C THR A 31 -18.83 31.42 32.57
N SER A 32 -17.70 30.96 32.01
CA SER A 32 -17.61 29.80 31.13
C SER A 32 -17.94 28.48 31.83
N THR A 33 -18.58 27.57 31.10
CA THR A 33 -18.88 26.20 31.57
C THR A 33 -18.00 25.20 30.84
N VAL A 34 -17.11 24.51 31.58
CA VAL A 34 -16.29 23.40 31.08
C VAL A 34 -16.98 22.09 31.40
N HIS A 35 -17.09 21.21 30.41
CA HIS A 35 -17.69 19.90 30.56
C HIS A 35 -16.63 18.88 30.94
N LEU A 36 -16.76 18.29 32.13
CA LEU A 36 -16.03 17.07 32.48
C LEU A 36 -16.79 15.87 31.94
N ILE A 37 -16.17 15.15 31.01
CA ILE A 37 -16.65 13.87 30.48
C ILE A 37 -15.86 12.76 31.20
N PRO A 38 -16.50 12.00 32.08
CA PRO A 38 -15.87 10.82 32.67
C PRO A 38 -15.70 9.75 31.58
N MET A 39 -14.47 9.37 31.29
CA MET A 39 -14.17 8.32 30.32
C MET A 39 -14.29 6.95 30.99
N TYR A 40 -15.53 6.44 31.11
CA TYR A 40 -15.79 5.08 31.61
C TYR A 40 -15.66 4.07 30.47
N PHE A 41 -14.44 3.73 30.09
CA PHE A 41 -14.18 2.59 29.22
C PHE A 41 -13.99 1.34 30.07
N GLY A 42 -14.98 0.45 30.05
CA GLY A 42 -14.83 -1.01 30.13
C GLY A 42 -13.97 -1.66 31.23
N LEU A 43 -13.59 -0.97 32.31
CA LEU A 43 -12.85 -1.54 33.42
C LEU A 43 -13.77 -1.58 34.65
N ASN A 44 -14.30 -2.78 34.92
CA ASN A 44 -14.79 -3.07 36.27
C ASN A 44 -13.59 -3.02 37.23
N ASN A 45 -13.87 -2.51 38.44
CA ASN A 45 -12.93 -2.29 39.53
C ASN A 45 -11.89 -3.40 39.77
N THR A 46 -10.78 -2.95 40.36
CA THR A 46 -9.71 -3.67 41.08
C THR A 46 -8.53 -4.15 40.23
N ASN A 47 -7.31 -3.83 40.70
CA ASN A 47 -6.04 -4.56 40.67
C ASN A 47 -5.87 -5.83 39.80
N ASP A 48 -6.49 -5.92 38.63
CA ASP A 48 -6.30 -7.04 37.72
C ASP A 48 -5.08 -6.75 36.85
N ILE A 49 -4.02 -7.46 37.20
CA ILE A 49 -2.86 -7.69 36.36
C ILE A 49 -3.38 -8.07 34.97
N SER A 50 -2.98 -7.28 33.97
CA SER A 50 -3.40 -7.40 32.57
C SER A 50 -2.28 -8.00 31.73
N GLU A 51 -2.58 -8.52 30.53
CA GLU A 51 -1.58 -9.07 29.62
C GLU A 51 -1.42 -8.20 28.38
N VAL A 52 -0.18 -8.00 27.92
CA VAL A 52 0.10 -7.34 26.64
C VAL A 52 1.04 -8.18 25.80
N THR A 53 0.81 -8.23 24.49
CA THR A 53 1.69 -8.90 23.53
C THR A 53 2.76 -7.92 23.04
N VAL A 54 4.02 -8.33 23.20
CA VAL A 54 5.19 -7.64 22.66
C VAL A 54 5.71 -8.42 21.46
N ASN A 55 5.74 -7.77 20.29
CA ASN A 55 6.23 -8.36 19.05
C ASN A 55 7.72 -8.04 18.87
N ILE A 56 8.53 -9.08 18.68
CA ILE A 56 9.99 -9.00 18.48
C ILE A 56 10.31 -9.14 16.98
N GLU A 57 11.37 -8.47 16.51
CA GLU A 57 11.73 -8.26 15.09
C GLU A 57 11.81 -9.51 14.19
N ASP A 58 11.91 -10.72 14.75
CA ASP A 58 11.99 -11.99 14.02
C ASP A 58 10.64 -12.72 13.85
N GLY A 59 9.53 -12.12 14.31
CA GLY A 59 8.19 -12.71 14.26
C GLY A 59 7.79 -13.51 15.51
N ASP A 60 8.67 -13.54 16.51
CA ASP A 60 8.39 -14.07 17.83
C ASP A 60 7.59 -13.06 18.69
N THR A 61 6.74 -13.57 19.57
CA THR A 61 5.88 -12.76 20.45
C THR A 61 6.03 -13.20 21.89
N ILE A 62 6.17 -12.25 22.80
CA ILE A 62 6.16 -12.51 24.25
C ILE A 62 4.95 -11.84 24.90
N THR A 63 4.40 -12.48 25.94
CA THR A 63 3.28 -11.94 26.71
C THR A 63 3.78 -11.48 28.07
N LEU A 64 3.55 -10.21 28.40
CA LEU A 64 3.95 -9.62 29.67
C LEU A 64 2.75 -9.29 30.54
N GLN A 65 2.89 -9.53 31.84
CA GLN A 65 1.95 -9.08 32.85
C GLN A 65 2.22 -7.60 33.18
N ILE A 66 1.21 -6.76 32.99
CA ILE A 66 1.27 -5.30 33.06
C ILE A 66 0.15 -4.71 33.90
N GLU A 67 0.39 -3.52 34.44
CA GLU A 67 -0.62 -2.65 35.03
C GLU A 67 -0.69 -1.33 34.24
N PRO A 68 -1.87 -0.68 34.11
CA PRO A 68 -1.98 0.60 33.40
C PRO A 68 -1.09 1.71 33.97
N SER A 69 -0.74 1.62 35.26
CA SER A 69 0.19 2.50 35.96
C SER A 69 1.65 2.25 35.64
N ASN A 70 2.01 1.12 35.00
CA ASN A 70 3.40 0.85 34.68
C ASN A 70 3.95 1.88 33.70
N THR A 71 5.18 2.32 33.95
CA THR A 71 5.93 3.16 33.03
C THR A 71 6.52 2.33 31.88
N ILE A 72 6.81 2.97 30.75
CA ILE A 72 7.54 2.33 29.65
C ILE A 72 8.90 1.81 30.10
N ARG A 73 9.58 2.52 31.02
CA ARG A 73 10.82 2.05 31.65
C ARG A 73 10.64 0.71 32.37
N GLU A 74 9.57 0.56 33.15
CA GLU A 74 9.24 -0.69 33.84
C GLU A 74 8.90 -1.83 32.87
N ILE A 75 8.27 -1.52 31.72
CA ILE A 75 8.03 -2.51 30.67
C ILE A 75 9.34 -2.96 30.02
N LYS A 76 10.26 -2.03 29.75
CA LYS A 76 11.60 -2.39 29.24
C LYS A 76 12.38 -3.26 30.23
N GLU A 77 12.26 -2.99 31.53
CA GLU A 77 12.87 -3.85 32.56
C GLU A 77 12.29 -5.27 32.55
N LYS A 78 10.96 -5.42 32.42
CA LYS A 78 10.30 -6.73 32.28
C LYS A 78 10.78 -7.48 31.03
N ILE A 79 10.94 -6.78 29.90
CA ILE A 79 11.50 -7.36 28.68
C ILE A 79 12.96 -7.77 28.85
N ARG A 80 13.78 -6.98 29.56
CA ARG A 80 15.17 -7.34 29.86
C ARG A 80 15.22 -8.63 30.66
N ASP A 81 14.37 -8.74 31.67
CA ASP A 81 14.35 -9.90 32.56
C ASP A 81 13.83 -11.16 31.84
N HIS A 82 12.98 -11.01 30.82
CA HIS A 82 12.45 -12.11 29.99
C HIS A 82 13.39 -12.53 28.84
N GLU A 83 13.88 -11.56 28.06
CA GLU A 83 14.63 -11.77 26.80
C GLU A 83 16.14 -11.53 26.93
N GLY A 84 16.62 -11.00 28.06
CA GLY A 84 18.03 -10.68 28.28
C GLY A 84 18.53 -9.45 27.52
N ILE A 85 17.64 -8.67 26.89
CA ILE A 85 18.01 -7.47 26.12
C ILE A 85 18.19 -6.29 27.10
N PRO A 86 19.37 -5.65 27.20
CA PRO A 86 19.56 -4.48 28.06
C PRO A 86 18.54 -3.37 27.77
N VAL A 87 17.99 -2.71 28.80
CA VAL A 87 16.97 -1.64 28.66
C VAL A 87 17.37 -0.56 27.66
N GLU A 88 18.65 -0.16 27.67
CA GLU A 88 19.20 0.86 26.77
C GLU A 88 19.30 0.40 25.30
N GLN A 89 19.15 -0.91 25.06
CA GLN A 89 19.06 -1.51 23.72
C GLN A 89 17.61 -1.77 23.30
N GLN A 90 16.62 -1.45 24.14
CA GLN A 90 15.22 -1.66 23.85
C GLN A 90 14.54 -0.36 23.44
N PHE A 91 13.90 -0.40 22.28
CA PHE A 91 13.04 0.66 21.78
C PHE A 91 11.63 0.12 21.66
N LEU A 92 10.69 0.72 22.39
CA LEU A 92 9.29 0.29 22.36
C LEU A 92 8.51 1.26 21.48
N ALA A 93 7.62 0.71 20.65
CA ALA A 93 6.72 1.49 19.82
C ALA A 93 5.28 0.96 19.90
N ILE A 94 4.32 1.88 19.97
CA ILE A 94 2.89 1.58 20.08
C ILE A 94 2.17 2.32 18.95
N GLY A 95 1.48 1.58 18.08
CA GLY A 95 0.87 2.17 16.87
C GLY A 95 1.88 2.81 15.91
N GLY A 96 3.15 2.39 15.96
CA GLY A 96 4.25 2.94 15.16
C GLY A 96 4.90 4.20 15.74
N VAL A 97 4.50 4.66 16.93
CA VAL A 97 5.09 5.80 17.63
C VAL A 97 6.00 5.30 18.73
N GLU A 98 7.25 5.78 18.76
CA GLU A 98 8.18 5.53 19.86
C GLU A 98 7.62 6.07 21.17
N VAL A 99 7.67 5.24 22.21
CA VAL A 99 7.14 5.60 23.53
C VAL A 99 8.25 5.98 24.50
N ASP A 100 8.02 7.09 25.19
CA ASP A 100 8.88 7.70 26.20
C ASP A 100 8.88 6.91 27.52
N ASP A 101 10.07 6.70 28.08
CA ASP A 101 10.37 5.87 29.26
C ASP A 101 9.59 6.33 30.50
N ASP A 102 9.38 7.64 30.65
CA ASP A 102 8.77 8.24 31.85
C ASP A 102 7.22 8.22 31.80
N ARG A 103 6.63 7.83 30.66
CA ARG A 103 5.17 7.80 30.50
C ARG A 103 4.59 6.44 30.83
N THR A 104 3.34 6.42 31.26
CA THR A 104 2.65 5.18 31.66
C THR A 104 1.95 4.51 30.49
N LEU A 105 1.65 3.21 30.60
CA LEU A 105 0.82 2.50 29.62
C LEU A 105 -0.56 3.13 29.45
N SER A 106 -1.15 3.65 30.53
CA SER A 106 -2.42 4.37 30.47
C SER A 106 -2.35 5.66 29.65
N TYR A 107 -1.21 6.36 29.67
CA TYR A 107 -0.97 7.56 28.84
C TYR A 107 -1.04 7.23 27.35
N TYR A 108 -0.55 6.05 26.95
CA TYR A 108 -0.61 5.57 25.56
C TYR A 108 -1.87 4.76 25.24
N HIS A 109 -2.85 4.70 26.15
CA HIS A 109 -4.08 3.94 25.99
C HIS A 109 -3.87 2.44 25.68
N VAL A 110 -2.85 1.84 26.28
CA VAL A 110 -2.50 0.42 26.08
C VAL A 110 -3.37 -0.46 26.95
N GLY A 111 -3.98 -1.50 26.36
CA GLY A 111 -4.81 -2.52 27.04
C GLY A 111 -4.57 -3.93 26.49
N ASN A 112 -5.44 -4.88 26.86
CA ASN A 112 -5.25 -6.33 26.60
C ASN A 112 -5.08 -6.72 25.13
N ASP A 113 -5.62 -5.94 24.19
CA ASP A 113 -5.51 -6.20 22.74
C ASP A 113 -4.48 -5.28 22.05
N SER A 114 -3.72 -4.51 22.83
CA SER A 114 -2.69 -3.62 22.30
C SER A 114 -1.42 -4.38 21.96
N ASN A 115 -0.77 -3.97 20.87
CA ASN A 115 0.49 -4.52 20.43
C ASN A 115 1.62 -3.52 20.69
N ILE A 116 2.62 -3.95 21.46
CA ILE A 116 3.86 -3.20 21.65
C ILE A 116 4.91 -3.82 20.73
N HIS A 117 5.60 -3.02 19.94
CA HIS A 117 6.73 -3.48 19.14
C HIS A 117 8.03 -3.23 19.88
N LEU A 118 8.82 -4.27 20.10
CA LEU A 118 10.17 -4.18 20.64
C LEU A 118 11.17 -4.17 19.48
N ILE A 119 11.93 -3.08 19.39
CA ILE A 119 13.02 -2.87 18.45
C ILE A 119 14.33 -3.02 19.23
N ARG A 120 15.22 -3.88 18.75
CA ARG A 120 16.52 -4.11 19.40
C ARG A 120 17.59 -3.25 18.76
N MET A 121 18.16 -2.32 19.52
CA MET A 121 19.33 -1.57 19.09
C MET A 121 20.59 -2.38 19.34
N GLY A 122 21.09 -3.04 18.29
CA GLY A 122 22.37 -3.73 18.32
C GLY A 122 23.54 -2.75 18.43
N TYR A 123 24.16 -2.67 19.61
CA TYR A 123 25.62 -2.75 19.65
C TYR A 123 25.94 -4.23 19.64
N ASP A 124 26.34 -4.73 18.49
CA ASP A 124 26.57 -6.17 18.30
C ASP A 124 27.85 -6.58 19.04
N THR A 125 27.74 -6.85 20.33
CA THR A 125 28.74 -7.56 21.11
C THR A 125 28.14 -8.88 21.54
N SER A 126 28.22 -9.89 20.69
CA SER A 126 28.70 -11.23 21.06
C SER A 126 28.56 -12.19 19.89
N THR A 127 29.69 -12.48 19.27
CA THR A 127 29.94 -13.67 18.47
C THR A 127 29.58 -14.94 19.24
N VAL A 128 28.76 -15.80 18.65
CA VAL A 128 28.97 -17.26 18.74
C VAL A 128 29.22 -17.77 17.34
N VAL A 129 30.50 -18.03 17.09
CA VAL A 129 31.02 -18.59 15.85
C VAL A 129 30.73 -20.09 15.85
N HIS A 130 30.01 -20.59 14.84
CA HIS A 130 30.26 -21.94 14.36
C HIS A 130 31.21 -21.86 13.16
N SER A 131 32.41 -22.36 13.42
CA SER A 131 33.54 -22.47 12.53
C SER A 131 33.20 -23.07 11.16
N SER A 132 33.59 -22.39 10.10
CA SER A 132 34.00 -23.06 8.86
C SER A 132 35.33 -22.46 8.41
N THR A 133 36.30 -23.33 8.26
CA THR A 133 37.70 -23.06 7.93
C THR A 133 37.86 -22.69 6.46
N ASP A 134 38.26 -21.45 6.18
CA ASP A 134 39.04 -21.16 4.97
C ASP A 134 39.99 -19.97 5.22
N PRO A 135 41.33 -20.17 5.20
CA PRO A 135 42.31 -19.12 5.47
C PRO A 135 42.67 -18.39 4.17
N GLY A 136 41.99 -17.29 3.85
CA GLY A 136 42.31 -16.62 2.59
C GLY A 136 41.53 -15.37 2.18
N THR A 137 41.05 -14.53 3.09
CA THR A 137 40.71 -13.14 2.71
C THR A 137 40.78 -12.23 3.93
N VAL A 138 41.79 -11.36 3.96
CA VAL A 138 41.79 -10.23 4.91
C VAL A 138 40.78 -9.22 4.37
N LEU A 139 39.51 -9.33 4.78
CA LEU A 139 38.57 -8.22 4.62
C LEU A 139 38.91 -7.19 5.70
N ASN A 140 39.76 -6.25 5.30
CA ASN A 140 40.00 -5.03 6.02
C ASN A 140 38.70 -4.20 6.02
N ILE A 141 37.90 -4.29 7.08
CA ILE A 141 36.71 -3.44 7.27
C ILE A 141 37.10 -2.30 8.20
N SER A 142 37.81 -1.31 7.66
CA SER A 142 37.70 0.05 8.18
C SER A 142 36.41 0.64 7.61
N SER A 143 35.36 0.81 8.40
CA SER A 143 34.16 1.53 7.94
C SER A 143 33.92 2.76 8.81
N GLU A 144 34.61 3.84 8.47
CA GLU A 144 34.10 5.16 8.82
C GLU A 144 32.66 5.30 8.26
N PRO A 145 31.75 5.97 8.99
CA PRO A 145 30.40 6.18 8.51
C PRO A 145 30.44 6.96 7.19
N LYS A 146 29.84 6.39 6.13
CA LYS A 146 29.76 7.05 4.83
C LYS A 146 28.93 8.34 4.98
N PRO A 147 29.37 9.47 4.38
CA PRO A 147 28.57 10.68 4.37
C PRO A 147 27.28 10.47 3.60
N LEU A 148 26.20 11.13 4.05
CA LEU A 148 24.93 11.18 3.32
C LEU A 148 25.14 11.84 1.95
N SER A 149 24.38 11.38 0.94
CA SER A 149 24.43 12.01 -0.38
C SER A 149 23.89 13.46 -0.36
N ASP A 150 24.40 14.29 -1.27
CA ASP A 150 23.90 15.66 -1.47
C ASP A 150 22.40 15.70 -1.79
N PHE A 151 21.89 14.66 -2.45
CA PHE A 151 20.47 14.49 -2.74
C PHE A 151 19.65 14.31 -1.46
N TYR A 152 20.07 13.41 -0.57
CA TYR A 152 19.40 13.22 0.71
C TYR A 152 19.47 14.48 1.57
N VAL A 153 20.63 15.13 1.63
CA VAL A 153 20.82 16.39 2.37
C VAL A 153 19.89 17.48 1.84
N ALA A 154 19.78 17.65 0.52
CA ALA A 154 18.85 18.61 -0.08
C ALA A 154 17.38 18.31 0.29
N CYS A 155 17.01 17.03 0.34
CA CYS A 155 15.68 16.60 0.77
C CYS A 155 15.44 16.90 2.26
N ARG A 156 16.42 16.57 3.14
CA ARG A 156 16.35 16.79 4.59
C ARG A 156 16.24 18.26 4.97
N ASP A 157 17.01 19.11 4.30
CA ASP A 157 17.19 20.52 4.67
C ASP A 157 16.21 21.45 3.92
N ASN A 158 15.22 20.90 3.20
CA ASN A 158 14.27 21.66 2.37
C ASN A 158 14.96 22.56 1.32
N ASN A 159 16.12 22.15 0.81
CA ASN A 159 16.87 22.94 -0.15
C ASN A 159 16.34 22.72 -1.57
N VAL A 160 15.19 23.33 -1.86
CA VAL A 160 14.47 23.19 -3.13
C VAL A 160 15.35 23.57 -4.34
N ALA A 161 16.19 24.60 -4.22
CA ALA A 161 17.05 25.04 -5.31
C ALA A 161 18.16 24.02 -5.64
N ALA A 162 18.80 23.44 -4.62
CA ALA A 162 19.78 22.36 -4.84
C ALA A 162 19.09 21.11 -5.38
N LEU A 163 17.94 20.75 -4.81
CA LEU A 163 17.15 19.61 -5.25
C LEU A 163 16.79 19.72 -6.73
N GLN A 164 16.24 20.86 -7.19
CA GLN A 164 15.86 21.07 -8.58
C GLN A 164 17.03 20.88 -9.57
N LYS A 165 18.26 21.22 -9.17
CA LYS A 165 19.46 20.96 -9.99
C LYS A 165 19.76 19.47 -10.04
N LEU A 166 19.73 18.79 -8.89
CA LEU A 166 19.98 17.34 -8.80
C LEU A 166 18.95 16.53 -9.59
N LEU A 167 17.67 16.93 -9.57
CA LEU A 167 16.60 16.24 -10.31
C LEU A 167 16.79 16.29 -11.84
N GLN A 168 17.62 17.18 -12.37
CA GLN A 168 17.90 17.26 -13.81
C GLN A 168 18.90 16.20 -14.28
N THR A 169 19.84 15.82 -13.42
CA THR A 169 20.98 14.97 -13.79
C THR A 169 20.99 13.61 -13.11
N LEU A 170 20.36 13.49 -11.93
CA LEU A 170 20.38 12.27 -11.15
C LEU A 170 19.30 11.29 -11.67
N PRO A 171 19.64 10.00 -11.89
CA PRO A 171 18.67 8.97 -12.23
C PRO A 171 17.70 8.68 -11.08
N VAL A 172 16.50 8.21 -11.39
CA VAL A 172 15.49 7.86 -10.38
C VAL A 172 15.96 6.67 -9.52
N GLU A 173 16.70 5.74 -10.11
CA GLU A 173 17.28 4.58 -9.43
C GLU A 173 18.25 4.99 -8.32
N GLU A 174 19.05 6.03 -8.56
CA GLU A 174 19.96 6.59 -7.56
C GLU A 174 19.19 7.29 -6.43
N MET A 175 18.10 8.02 -6.76
CA MET A 175 17.24 8.68 -5.77
C MET A 175 16.52 7.70 -4.84
N ASN A 176 16.31 6.47 -5.31
CA ASN A 176 15.62 5.40 -4.60
C ASN A 176 16.54 4.60 -3.67
N LYS A 177 17.87 4.81 -3.72
CA LYS A 177 18.79 4.10 -2.84
C LYS A 177 18.57 4.49 -1.38
N LEU A 178 18.75 3.51 -0.51
CA LEU A 178 18.80 3.74 0.93
C LEU A 178 20.14 4.38 1.29
N GLU A 179 20.09 5.49 2.02
CA GLU A 179 21.27 6.11 2.61
C GLU A 179 21.82 5.27 3.77
N PRO A 180 23.00 5.59 4.34
CA PRO A 180 23.55 4.87 5.50
C PRO A 180 22.61 4.73 6.71
N ASN A 181 21.62 5.62 6.87
CA ASN A 181 20.59 5.51 7.90
C ASN A 181 19.38 4.65 7.48
N GLN A 182 19.49 3.95 6.35
CA GLN A 182 18.49 3.09 5.76
C GLN A 182 17.16 3.81 5.45
N SER A 183 17.25 5.08 5.01
CA SER A 183 16.10 5.87 4.55
C SER A 183 16.39 6.50 3.19
N THR A 184 15.35 6.71 2.39
CA THR A 184 15.47 7.46 1.13
C THR A 184 15.28 8.97 1.36
N GLY A 185 15.62 9.78 0.35
CA GLY A 185 15.31 11.22 0.36
C GLY A 185 13.81 11.53 0.52
N LEU A 186 12.93 10.64 0.01
CA LEU A 186 11.49 10.80 0.15
C LEU A 186 11.02 10.60 1.59
N HIS A 187 11.57 9.62 2.32
CA HIS A 187 11.24 9.41 3.74
C HIS A 187 11.53 10.65 4.57
N VAL A 188 12.76 11.19 4.47
CA VAL A 188 13.16 12.35 5.28
C VAL A 188 12.37 13.61 4.93
N ALA A 189 12.01 13.80 3.65
CA ALA A 189 11.15 14.91 3.25
C ALA A 189 9.74 14.80 3.83
N CYS A 190 9.18 13.58 3.89
CA CYS A 190 7.86 13.32 4.49
C CYS A 190 7.89 13.53 6.00
N PHE A 191 8.87 12.95 6.69
CA PHE A 191 9.08 13.08 8.14
C PHE A 191 9.28 14.53 8.58
N ARG A 192 10.03 15.32 7.81
CA ARG A 192 10.29 16.73 8.12
C ARG A 192 9.16 17.69 7.71
N GLY A 193 8.12 17.20 7.04
CA GLY A 193 7.01 18.05 6.61
C GLY A 193 7.27 18.90 5.36
N HIS A 194 8.29 18.56 4.55
CA HIS A 194 8.72 19.36 3.40
C HIS A 194 7.83 19.12 2.17
N LYS A 195 6.59 19.61 2.23
CA LYS A 195 5.53 19.36 1.22
C LYS A 195 5.97 19.62 -0.23
N GLU A 196 6.71 20.70 -0.48
CA GLU A 196 7.16 21.03 -1.84
C GLU A 196 8.25 20.08 -2.36
N VAL A 197 9.19 19.69 -1.48
CA VAL A 197 10.18 18.64 -1.80
C VAL A 197 9.47 17.33 -2.12
N VAL A 198 8.50 16.90 -1.29
CA VAL A 198 7.72 15.68 -1.54
C VAL A 198 7.04 15.73 -2.91
N LYS A 199 6.38 16.84 -3.27
CA LYS A 199 5.77 17.01 -4.60
C LYS A 199 6.78 16.87 -5.73
N LEU A 200 7.94 17.51 -5.63
CA LEU A 200 8.98 17.44 -6.66
C LEU A 200 9.52 16.02 -6.83
N LEU A 201 9.75 15.32 -5.72
CA LEU A 201 10.20 13.94 -5.69
C LEU A 201 9.17 12.99 -6.34
N LEU A 202 7.92 13.05 -5.91
CA LEU A 202 6.84 12.22 -6.46
C LEU A 202 6.59 12.53 -7.94
N LYS A 203 6.72 13.80 -8.35
CA LYS A 203 6.64 14.20 -9.76
C LYS A 203 7.78 13.62 -10.59
N LYS A 204 8.98 13.50 -10.01
CA LYS A 204 10.14 12.88 -10.67
C LYS A 204 10.02 11.35 -10.80
N GLY A 205 9.13 10.73 -10.05
CA GLY A 205 8.90 9.28 -10.12
C GLY A 205 9.69 8.46 -9.10
N VAL A 206 10.17 9.07 -8.02
CA VAL A 206 10.81 8.28 -6.95
C VAL A 206 9.78 7.34 -6.31
N SER A 207 10.25 6.17 -5.90
CA SER A 207 9.36 5.08 -5.47
C SER A 207 8.66 5.43 -4.15
N ARG A 208 7.36 5.18 -4.15
CA ARG A 208 6.48 5.35 -2.98
C ARG A 208 6.52 4.15 -2.03
N SER A 209 7.08 3.03 -2.49
CA SER A 209 6.90 1.71 -1.86
C SER A 209 8.19 1.13 -1.26
N ILE A 210 9.25 1.94 -1.15
CA ILE A 210 10.50 1.53 -0.50
C ILE A 210 10.32 1.66 1.01
N MET A 211 10.60 0.59 1.74
CA MET A 211 10.60 0.59 3.20
C MET A 211 11.96 1.04 3.75
N ASN A 212 11.95 1.84 4.81
CA ASN A 212 13.14 2.17 5.58
C ASN A 212 13.50 1.05 6.59
N ARG A 213 14.51 1.26 7.44
CA ARG A 213 14.88 0.31 8.51
C ARG A 213 13.75 -0.01 9.51
N TYR A 214 12.78 0.88 9.67
CA TYR A 214 11.64 0.69 10.56
C TYR A 214 10.48 -0.02 9.87
N ARG A 215 10.69 -0.47 8.62
CA ARG A 215 9.66 -1.04 7.74
C ARG A 215 8.52 -0.07 7.42
N CYS A 216 8.75 1.23 7.64
CA CYS A 216 7.80 2.28 7.30
C CYS A 216 7.97 2.70 5.84
N LEU A 217 6.85 2.98 5.21
CA LEU A 217 6.78 3.60 3.89
C LEU A 217 6.85 5.13 4.04
N PRO A 218 7.30 5.87 3.00
CA PRO A 218 7.41 7.32 3.09
C PRO A 218 6.10 8.04 3.44
N TYR A 219 4.94 7.51 3.01
CA TYR A 219 3.64 8.10 3.34
C TYR A 219 3.24 7.88 4.80
N GLU A 220 3.76 6.83 5.46
CA GLU A 220 3.50 6.53 6.87
C GLU A 220 4.27 7.50 7.76
N GLU A 221 5.48 7.88 7.32
CA GLU A 221 6.35 8.90 7.92
C GLU A 221 5.85 10.34 7.69
N ALA A 222 4.75 10.55 6.95
CA ALA A 222 4.31 11.89 6.60
C ALA A 222 3.83 12.69 7.82
N ALA A 223 4.49 13.83 8.07
CA ALA A 223 4.21 14.73 9.20
C ALA A 223 2.80 15.38 9.19
N SER A 224 2.05 15.26 8.09
CA SER A 224 0.69 15.79 7.99
C SER A 224 -0.18 15.02 7.00
N ASN A 225 -1.49 15.07 7.20
CA ASN A 225 -2.48 14.51 6.27
C ASN A 225 -2.38 15.14 4.86
N ASP A 226 -1.94 16.40 4.79
CA ASP A 226 -1.72 17.11 3.54
C ASP A 226 -0.59 16.52 2.70
N ILE A 227 0.43 15.95 3.36
CA ILE A 227 1.50 15.22 2.69
C ILE A 227 1.02 13.81 2.33
N LYS A 228 0.28 13.13 3.22
CA LYS A 228 -0.32 11.81 2.93
C LYS A 228 -1.15 11.82 1.65
N ARG A 229 -1.98 12.86 1.45
CA ARG A 229 -2.78 13.06 0.24
C ARG A 229 -1.96 13.15 -1.05
N LEU A 230 -0.67 13.52 -1.00
CA LEU A 230 0.20 13.54 -2.19
C LEU A 230 0.53 12.14 -2.71
N PHE A 231 0.37 11.12 -1.86
CA PHE A 231 0.60 9.72 -2.22
C PHE A 231 -0.61 9.07 -2.87
N GLU A 232 -1.80 9.69 -2.77
CA GLU A 232 -3.01 9.21 -3.41
C GLU A 232 -2.97 9.49 -4.93
N ARG A 233 -3.50 8.55 -5.73
CA ARG A 233 -3.68 8.81 -7.17
C ARG A 233 -4.83 9.75 -7.42
N ILE A 234 -4.71 10.48 -8.51
CA ILE A 234 -5.83 11.19 -9.10
C ILE A 234 -6.72 10.14 -9.80
N PRO A 235 -8.04 10.07 -9.50
CA PRO A 235 -8.93 9.14 -10.16
C PRO A 235 -8.92 9.29 -11.68
N ASP A 236 -8.54 8.22 -12.39
CA ASP A 236 -8.63 8.12 -13.84
C ASP A 236 -9.71 7.12 -14.29
N ASN A 237 -10.11 7.24 -15.56
CA ASN A 237 -11.20 6.45 -16.15
C ASN A 237 -10.80 5.03 -16.58
N SER A 238 -9.64 4.53 -16.15
CA SER A 238 -9.12 3.22 -16.56
C SER A 238 -8.70 2.31 -15.40
N ARG A 239 -8.29 2.84 -14.24
CA ARG A 239 -7.74 2.03 -13.14
C ARG A 239 -8.78 1.20 -12.41
N TYR A 240 -9.58 1.81 -11.51
CA TYR A 240 -10.67 1.13 -10.81
C TYR A 240 -12.04 1.37 -11.42
N VAL A 241 -12.10 2.20 -12.45
CA VAL A 241 -13.34 2.56 -13.13
C VAL A 241 -13.12 2.42 -14.63
N ALA A 242 -14.08 1.85 -15.34
CA ALA A 242 -14.07 1.83 -16.80
C ALA A 242 -15.37 2.39 -17.39
N ASN A 243 -15.28 2.89 -18.62
CA ASN A 243 -16.41 3.51 -19.33
C ASN A 243 -17.29 2.51 -20.12
N SER A 244 -16.84 1.26 -20.29
CA SER A 244 -17.60 0.17 -20.93
C SER A 244 -16.92 -1.17 -20.67
N GLY A 245 -17.66 -2.26 -20.51
CA GLY A 245 -17.04 -3.59 -20.34
C GLY A 245 -16.65 -4.31 -21.63
N ARG A 246 -16.90 -3.75 -22.82
CA ARG A 246 -16.49 -4.35 -24.11
C ARG A 246 -14.98 -4.54 -24.25
N VAL A 247 -14.21 -3.65 -23.62
CA VAL A 247 -12.74 -3.71 -23.57
C VAL A 247 -12.28 -4.64 -22.45
N GLU A 248 -13.02 -4.71 -21.36
CA GLU A 248 -12.59 -5.46 -20.18
C GLU A 248 -12.84 -6.97 -20.35
N TRP A 249 -14.03 -7.38 -20.78
CA TRP A 249 -14.42 -8.80 -20.76
C TRP A 249 -15.06 -9.24 -22.08
N LEU A 250 -15.01 -10.55 -22.32
CA LEU A 250 -15.69 -11.23 -23.42
C LEU A 250 -16.91 -11.96 -22.84
N LEU A 251 -18.09 -11.76 -23.43
CA LEU A 251 -19.25 -12.59 -23.14
C LEU A 251 -18.96 -14.03 -23.57
N VAL A 252 -19.19 -14.96 -22.65
CA VAL A 252 -18.77 -16.35 -22.77
C VAL A 252 -19.87 -17.19 -23.42
N ALA A 253 -19.54 -17.87 -24.53
CA ALA A 253 -20.35 -18.95 -25.11
C ALA A 253 -19.87 -20.32 -24.56
N ALA A 254 -20.55 -21.42 -24.92
CA ALA A 254 -20.28 -22.75 -24.34
C ALA A 254 -18.79 -23.21 -24.33
N ASN A 255 -17.94 -22.69 -25.22
CA ASN A 255 -16.52 -23.06 -25.34
C ASN A 255 -15.52 -22.14 -24.61
N THR A 256 -15.95 -21.05 -23.97
CA THR A 256 -14.98 -20.05 -23.49
C THR A 256 -14.18 -20.51 -22.27
N LYS A 257 -14.71 -21.37 -21.39
CA LYS A 257 -13.91 -21.96 -20.28
C LYS A 257 -12.72 -22.79 -20.82
N ALA A 258 -12.95 -23.60 -21.85
CA ALA A 258 -11.88 -24.36 -22.49
C ALA A 258 -10.88 -23.46 -23.23
N MET A 259 -11.34 -22.35 -23.81
CA MET A 259 -10.47 -21.34 -24.41
C MET A 259 -9.60 -20.64 -23.35
N ALA A 260 -10.19 -20.24 -22.22
CA ALA A 260 -9.49 -19.66 -21.08
C ALA A 260 -8.38 -20.59 -20.59
N ALA A 261 -8.72 -21.87 -20.33
CA ALA A 261 -7.75 -22.86 -19.88
C ALA A 261 -6.59 -23.05 -20.88
N ARG A 262 -6.88 -23.11 -22.19
CA ARG A 262 -5.82 -23.20 -23.21
C ARG A 262 -4.91 -21.97 -23.24
N ASN A 263 -5.47 -20.77 -23.10
CA ASN A 263 -4.67 -19.55 -23.07
C ASN A 263 -3.80 -19.47 -21.82
N VAL A 264 -4.32 -19.88 -20.66
CA VAL A 264 -3.58 -19.97 -19.40
C VAL A 264 -2.45 -21.00 -19.49
N GLU A 265 -2.70 -22.16 -20.09
CA GLU A 265 -1.65 -23.18 -20.28
C GLU A 265 -0.55 -22.70 -21.24
N ALA A 266 -0.91 -21.95 -22.29
CA ALA A 266 0.06 -21.45 -23.28
C ALA A 266 1.12 -20.49 -22.70
N ILE A 267 0.79 -19.80 -21.60
CA ILE A 267 1.69 -18.83 -20.93
C ILE A 267 2.44 -19.41 -19.73
N LYS A 268 2.08 -20.61 -19.27
CA LYS A 268 2.60 -21.22 -18.03
C LYS A 268 4.12 -21.34 -18.01
N LYS A 269 4.71 -21.65 -19.16
CA LYS A 269 6.17 -21.78 -19.35
C LYS A 269 6.97 -20.51 -19.05
N TYR A 270 6.34 -19.32 -19.03
CA TYR A 270 7.03 -18.06 -18.77
C TYR A 270 7.15 -17.72 -17.28
N GLY A 271 6.47 -18.45 -16.39
CA GLY A 271 6.53 -18.26 -14.95
C GLY A 271 7.78 -18.82 -14.27
N THR A 272 8.92 -18.86 -14.94
CA THR A 272 10.14 -19.47 -14.38
C THR A 272 10.82 -18.54 -13.37
N PRO A 273 11.59 -19.08 -12.40
CA PRO A 273 12.43 -18.26 -11.53
C PRO A 273 13.51 -17.45 -12.29
N GLN A 274 13.94 -17.91 -13.46
CA GLN A 274 14.94 -17.24 -14.32
C GLN A 274 14.28 -16.26 -15.32
N PHE A 275 13.35 -15.45 -14.84
CA PHE A 275 12.54 -14.56 -15.69
C PHE A 275 13.35 -13.36 -16.25
N GLU A 276 14.58 -13.09 -15.78
CA GLU A 276 15.35 -11.92 -16.16
C GLU A 276 15.64 -11.85 -17.67
N HIS A 277 15.76 -12.99 -18.34
CA HIS A 277 15.89 -13.05 -19.80
C HIS A 277 14.61 -12.55 -20.50
N TYR A 278 13.46 -12.97 -19.99
CA TYR A 278 12.16 -12.53 -20.47
C TYR A 278 11.88 -11.05 -20.19
N ALA A 279 12.34 -10.54 -19.05
CA ALA A 279 12.25 -9.12 -18.74
C ALA A 279 13.04 -8.27 -19.75
N LYS A 280 14.27 -8.67 -20.11
CA LYS A 280 15.03 -8.01 -21.20
C LYS A 280 14.29 -8.06 -22.53
N GLN A 281 13.71 -9.21 -22.88
CA GLN A 281 12.91 -9.33 -24.10
C GLN A 281 11.71 -8.36 -24.11
N ILE A 282 11.01 -8.21 -22.98
CA ILE A 282 9.92 -7.24 -22.84
C ILE A 282 10.44 -5.80 -23.05
N ILE A 283 11.59 -5.46 -22.47
CA ILE A 283 12.22 -4.14 -22.65
C ILE A 283 12.45 -3.86 -24.13
N ASP A 284 13.18 -4.74 -24.82
CA ASP A 284 13.66 -4.52 -26.17
C ASP A 284 12.54 -4.54 -27.21
N ASN A 285 11.59 -5.47 -27.07
CA ASN A 285 10.57 -5.72 -28.09
C ASN A 285 9.23 -5.05 -27.81
N TYR A 286 8.97 -4.59 -26.58
CA TYR A 286 7.69 -4.00 -26.21
C TYR A 286 7.83 -2.62 -25.57
N ILE A 287 8.66 -2.46 -24.54
CA ILE A 287 8.77 -1.18 -23.82
C ILE A 287 9.43 -0.11 -24.71
N ASN A 288 10.63 -0.35 -25.22
CA ASN A 288 11.36 0.64 -26.01
C ASN A 288 10.61 1.05 -27.29
N PRO A 289 10.05 0.12 -28.09
CA PRO A 289 9.40 0.50 -29.34
C PRO A 289 8.06 1.20 -29.16
N HIS A 290 7.35 0.99 -28.05
CA HIS A 290 5.96 1.42 -27.89
C HIS A 290 5.73 2.47 -26.79
N PHE A 291 6.69 2.67 -25.89
CA PHE A 291 6.54 3.58 -24.75
C PHE A 291 7.55 4.74 -24.70
N GLN A 292 8.55 4.77 -25.59
CA GLN A 292 9.57 5.83 -25.63
C GLN A 292 9.03 7.26 -25.73
N HIS A 293 7.79 7.44 -26.21
CA HIS A 293 7.14 8.74 -26.35
C HIS A 293 6.12 9.05 -25.24
N VAL A 294 5.95 8.14 -24.28
CA VAL A 294 4.99 8.29 -23.19
C VAL A 294 5.65 9.10 -22.05
N GLU A 295 4.85 9.91 -21.37
CA GLU A 295 5.30 10.64 -20.18
C GLU A 295 5.88 9.67 -19.13
N LYS A 296 6.97 10.06 -18.46
CA LYS A 296 7.68 9.23 -17.47
C LYS A 296 8.19 7.88 -18.02
N TYR A 297 8.56 7.84 -19.31
CA TYR A 297 9.19 6.66 -19.92
C TYR A 297 10.45 6.18 -19.16
N GLU A 298 11.33 7.09 -18.71
CA GLU A 298 12.53 6.71 -17.96
C GLU A 298 12.19 6.01 -16.64
N GLU A 299 11.14 6.47 -15.94
CA GLU A 299 10.64 5.81 -14.72
C GLU A 299 10.12 4.39 -15.04
N LEU A 300 9.35 4.25 -16.13
CA LEU A 300 8.88 2.95 -16.60
C LEU A 300 10.05 2.01 -16.90
N LEU A 301 11.02 2.48 -17.69
CA LEU A 301 12.20 1.71 -18.08
C LEU A 301 13.04 1.31 -16.85
N GLY A 302 13.19 2.23 -15.89
CA GLY A 302 13.89 2.00 -14.63
C GLY A 302 13.36 0.80 -13.85
N PHE A 303 12.03 0.65 -13.75
CA PHE A 303 11.44 -0.53 -13.10
C PHE A 303 11.82 -1.84 -13.80
N PHE A 304 11.76 -1.89 -15.13
CA PHE A 304 12.15 -3.10 -15.86
C PHE A 304 13.65 -3.40 -15.75
N ASN A 305 14.50 -2.37 -15.77
CA ASN A 305 15.93 -2.51 -15.53
C ASN A 305 16.23 -3.08 -14.13
N MET A 306 15.55 -2.57 -13.10
CA MET A 306 15.67 -3.08 -11.73
C MET A 306 15.19 -4.53 -11.61
N ALA A 307 14.13 -4.91 -12.33
CA ALA A 307 13.66 -6.29 -12.38
C ALA A 307 14.77 -7.25 -12.86
N VAL A 308 15.53 -6.82 -13.87
CA VAL A 308 16.66 -7.59 -14.43
C VAL A 308 17.86 -7.58 -13.49
N LEU A 309 18.23 -6.40 -12.96
CA LEU A 309 19.42 -6.21 -12.14
C LEU A 309 19.33 -6.98 -10.82
N GLU A 310 18.22 -6.80 -10.10
CA GLU A 310 17.97 -7.42 -8.79
C GLU A 310 17.41 -8.84 -8.90
N LYS A 311 17.10 -9.30 -10.11
CA LYS A 311 16.39 -10.56 -10.38
C LYS A 311 15.10 -10.66 -9.57
N ASP A 312 14.38 -9.56 -9.49
CA ASP A 312 13.15 -9.43 -8.72
C ASP A 312 11.97 -9.04 -9.63
N PRO A 313 11.05 -9.97 -9.92
CA PRO A 313 9.95 -9.69 -10.85
C PRO A 313 8.90 -8.78 -10.22
N ARG A 314 8.96 -8.49 -8.90
CA ARG A 314 8.03 -7.54 -8.25
C ARG A 314 8.12 -6.15 -8.84
N TYR A 315 9.25 -5.78 -9.45
CA TYR A 315 9.37 -4.52 -10.18
C TYR A 315 8.43 -4.43 -11.40
N LEU A 316 7.96 -5.54 -11.98
CA LEU A 316 6.93 -5.51 -13.03
C LEU A 316 5.60 -5.00 -12.47
N ILE A 317 5.24 -5.37 -11.24
CA ILE A 317 4.06 -4.83 -10.55
C ILE A 317 4.22 -3.34 -10.26
N LYS A 318 5.43 -2.90 -9.88
CA LYS A 318 5.73 -1.47 -9.71
C LYS A 318 5.55 -0.70 -11.02
N ALA A 319 6.09 -1.22 -12.12
CA ALA A 319 5.86 -0.65 -13.45
C ALA A 319 4.36 -0.58 -13.82
N TYR A 320 3.60 -1.63 -13.48
CA TYR A 320 2.15 -1.69 -13.73
C TYR A 320 1.34 -0.71 -12.90
N THR A 321 1.78 -0.42 -11.67
CA THR A 321 1.07 0.45 -10.72
C THR A 321 1.52 1.91 -10.84
N ALA A 322 2.68 2.19 -11.43
CA ALA A 322 3.17 3.53 -11.67
C ALA A 322 2.29 4.35 -12.66
N GLU A 323 2.31 5.67 -12.49
CA GLU A 323 1.55 6.61 -13.35
C GLU A 323 2.34 6.96 -14.62
N THR A 324 2.65 5.95 -15.44
CA THR A 324 3.47 6.07 -16.67
C THR A 324 2.69 5.78 -17.94
N GLY A 325 1.37 5.62 -17.86
CA GLY A 325 0.52 5.18 -18.99
C GLY A 325 0.69 3.71 -19.41
N PHE A 326 1.67 2.99 -18.83
CA PHE A 326 1.92 1.58 -19.10
C PHE A 326 0.69 0.70 -18.85
N TYR A 327 0.03 0.90 -17.70
CA TYR A 327 -1.22 0.23 -17.34
C TYR A 327 -2.27 0.29 -18.46
N THR A 328 -2.61 1.50 -18.92
CA THR A 328 -3.70 1.71 -19.86
C THR A 328 -3.38 1.05 -21.20
N LYS A 329 -2.15 1.26 -21.71
CA LYS A 329 -1.73 0.71 -22.99
C LYS A 329 -1.61 -0.81 -22.98
N LEU A 330 -1.00 -1.40 -21.94
CA LEU A 330 -0.88 -2.85 -21.79
C LEU A 330 -2.26 -3.52 -21.79
N ASN A 331 -3.22 -2.98 -21.02
CA ASN A 331 -4.57 -3.54 -20.96
C ASN A 331 -5.33 -3.42 -22.28
N VAL A 332 -5.18 -2.30 -23.01
CA VAL A 332 -5.74 -2.16 -24.37
C VAL A 332 -5.13 -3.19 -25.32
N ASP A 333 -3.81 -3.36 -25.29
CA ASP A 333 -3.13 -4.28 -26.19
C ASP A 333 -3.47 -5.75 -25.89
N LEU A 334 -3.59 -6.12 -24.61
CA LEU A 334 -4.09 -7.44 -24.18
C LEU A 334 -5.51 -7.71 -24.71
N ALA A 335 -6.38 -6.69 -24.65
CA ALA A 335 -7.76 -6.82 -25.12
C ALA A 335 -7.92 -6.82 -26.66
N SER A 336 -6.93 -6.31 -27.40
CA SER A 336 -7.03 -6.04 -28.84
C SER A 336 -6.78 -7.22 -29.78
N GLU A 337 -6.36 -8.39 -29.26
CA GLU A 337 -5.94 -9.58 -30.03
C GLU A 337 -4.83 -9.36 -31.09
N THR A 338 -4.23 -8.17 -31.16
CA THR A 338 -3.22 -7.81 -32.17
C THR A 338 -1.92 -8.63 -32.04
N ALA A 339 -1.23 -8.85 -33.16
CA ALA A 339 0.00 -9.66 -33.21
C ALA A 339 1.23 -8.92 -32.67
N VAL A 340 1.31 -7.60 -32.80
CA VAL A 340 2.44 -6.78 -32.35
C VAL A 340 2.60 -6.91 -30.84
N GLY A 341 3.78 -7.26 -30.32
CA GLY A 341 4.07 -7.44 -28.90
C GLY A 341 3.29 -8.57 -28.21
N LYS A 342 2.61 -9.45 -28.97
CA LYS A 342 1.73 -10.50 -28.41
C LYS A 342 2.51 -11.46 -27.52
N LEU A 343 3.72 -11.82 -27.93
CA LEU A 343 4.59 -12.71 -27.16
C LEU A 343 5.03 -12.04 -25.85
N GLU A 344 5.48 -10.79 -25.90
CA GLU A 344 5.94 -10.04 -24.73
C GLU A 344 4.81 -9.82 -23.71
N ARG A 345 3.59 -9.57 -24.18
CA ARG A 345 2.40 -9.52 -23.31
C ARG A 345 2.07 -10.88 -22.67
N GLN A 346 2.21 -11.96 -23.43
CA GLN A 346 2.03 -13.33 -22.91
C GLN A 346 3.10 -13.70 -21.89
N ILE A 347 4.34 -13.28 -22.12
CA ILE A 347 5.45 -13.41 -21.19
C ILE A 347 5.14 -12.65 -19.90
N TYR A 348 4.79 -11.37 -20.01
CA TYR A 348 4.44 -10.52 -18.87
C TYR A 348 3.33 -11.16 -18.02
N LEU A 349 2.26 -11.61 -18.68
CA LEU A 349 1.17 -12.32 -18.03
C LEU A 349 1.66 -13.62 -17.37
N GLY A 350 2.42 -14.45 -18.07
CA GLY A 350 2.93 -15.72 -17.54
C GLY A 350 3.86 -15.54 -16.33
N ILE A 351 4.70 -14.50 -16.31
CA ILE A 351 5.53 -14.15 -15.14
C ILE A 351 4.64 -13.83 -13.95
N LEU A 352 3.67 -12.92 -14.08
CA LEU A 352 2.81 -12.54 -12.95
C LEU A 352 1.93 -13.71 -12.48
N THR A 353 1.43 -14.53 -13.40
CA THR A 353 0.55 -15.65 -13.07
C THR A 353 1.27 -16.82 -12.43
N PHE A 354 2.49 -17.15 -12.86
CA PHE A 354 3.12 -18.44 -12.53
C PHE A 354 4.49 -18.35 -11.86
N ASN A 355 5.11 -17.16 -11.76
CA ASN A 355 6.39 -17.06 -11.06
C ASN A 355 6.21 -17.30 -9.54
N PRO A 356 6.98 -18.22 -8.92
CA PRO A 356 6.84 -18.57 -7.50
C PRO A 356 7.05 -17.41 -6.53
N CYS A 357 7.78 -16.35 -6.92
CA CYS A 357 7.96 -15.17 -6.05
C CYS A 357 6.61 -14.53 -5.64
N PHE A 358 5.56 -14.77 -6.42
CA PHE A 358 4.25 -14.18 -6.24
C PHE A 358 3.31 -15.07 -5.41
N ASP A 359 3.73 -16.27 -4.99
CA ASP A 359 2.87 -17.23 -4.30
C ASP A 359 2.30 -16.68 -2.98
N LYS A 360 3.09 -15.89 -2.26
CA LYS A 360 2.66 -15.23 -1.01
C LYS A 360 1.69 -14.06 -1.21
N PHE A 361 1.53 -13.60 -2.44
CA PHE A 361 0.63 -12.49 -2.81
C PHE A 361 -0.66 -12.98 -3.46
N ARG A 362 -0.82 -14.30 -3.66
CA ARG A 362 -2.03 -14.89 -4.25
C ARG A 362 -3.24 -14.59 -3.37
N PHE A 363 -4.33 -14.14 -4.00
CA PHE A 363 -5.49 -13.63 -3.29
C PHE A 363 -6.78 -14.36 -3.67
N SER A 364 -7.60 -14.65 -2.65
CA SER A 364 -8.99 -15.10 -2.80
C SER A 364 -9.87 -14.29 -1.85
N GLY A 365 -11.05 -13.89 -2.29
CA GLY A 365 -11.93 -13.03 -1.51
C GLY A 365 -12.76 -12.12 -2.40
N GLU A 366 -13.28 -11.06 -1.79
CA GLU A 366 -14.09 -10.06 -2.48
C GLU A 366 -13.21 -8.92 -3.00
N VAL A 367 -13.43 -8.56 -4.26
CA VAL A 367 -12.77 -7.42 -4.92
C VAL A 367 -13.83 -6.48 -5.48
N TYR A 368 -13.68 -5.19 -5.20
CA TYR A 368 -14.57 -4.13 -5.65
C TYR A 368 -13.96 -3.38 -6.84
N ARG A 369 -14.77 -3.08 -7.86
CA ARG A 369 -14.41 -2.26 -9.02
C ARG A 369 -15.62 -1.45 -9.47
N GLY A 370 -15.40 -0.22 -9.92
CA GLY A 370 -16.44 0.64 -10.49
C GLY A 370 -16.57 0.48 -12.00
N MET A 371 -17.75 0.74 -12.53
CA MET A 371 -18.02 0.79 -13.97
C MET A 371 -18.99 1.92 -14.29
N ARG A 372 -18.91 2.47 -15.50
CA ARG A 372 -19.86 3.47 -16.01
C ARG A 372 -20.55 2.88 -17.23
N LEU A 373 -21.82 2.50 -17.06
CA LEU A 373 -22.56 1.68 -18.03
C LEU A 373 -23.80 2.42 -18.55
N THR A 374 -24.17 2.17 -19.80
CA THR A 374 -25.50 2.45 -20.36
C THR A 374 -26.50 1.38 -19.88
N ASP A 375 -27.81 1.59 -20.08
CA ASP A 375 -28.80 0.53 -19.82
C ASP A 375 -28.62 -0.66 -20.76
N ASP A 376 -28.28 -0.44 -22.03
CA ASP A 376 -27.97 -1.51 -22.99
C ASP A 376 -26.77 -2.36 -22.52
N ASP A 377 -25.70 -1.71 -22.02
CA ASP A 377 -24.56 -2.42 -21.44
C ASP A 377 -25.02 -3.31 -20.28
N LEU A 378 -25.92 -2.82 -19.41
CA LEU A 378 -26.44 -3.54 -18.25
C LEU A 378 -27.26 -4.78 -18.63
N GLU A 379 -28.02 -4.74 -19.72
CA GLU A 379 -28.75 -5.90 -20.24
C GLU A 379 -27.82 -7.03 -20.66
N GLU A 380 -26.62 -6.73 -21.15
CA GLU A 380 -25.60 -7.73 -21.48
C GLU A 380 -25.13 -8.53 -20.23
N TYR A 381 -25.21 -7.96 -19.02
CA TYR A 381 -24.78 -8.57 -17.75
C TYR A 381 -25.85 -9.39 -17.04
N GLY A 382 -26.88 -9.90 -17.73
CA GLY A 382 -27.97 -10.65 -17.10
C GLY A 382 -27.52 -11.79 -16.16
N VAL A 383 -28.33 -12.08 -15.13
CA VAL A 383 -28.06 -13.16 -14.17
C VAL A 383 -27.85 -14.49 -14.90
N ASN A 384 -26.89 -15.29 -14.42
CA ASN A 384 -26.38 -16.54 -15.02
C ASN A 384 -25.55 -16.37 -16.31
N LYS A 385 -25.34 -15.15 -16.81
CA LYS A 385 -24.40 -14.93 -17.91
C LYS A 385 -22.97 -15.10 -17.42
N GLN A 386 -22.14 -15.68 -18.28
CA GLN A 386 -20.72 -15.83 -18.04
C GLN A 386 -19.93 -14.78 -18.80
N VAL A 387 -18.85 -14.32 -18.18
CA VAL A 387 -17.92 -13.32 -18.71
C VAL A 387 -16.49 -13.78 -18.44
N MET A 388 -15.59 -13.48 -19.36
CA MET A 388 -14.16 -13.81 -19.23
C MET A 388 -13.34 -12.53 -19.37
N THR A 389 -12.41 -12.29 -18.45
CA THR A 389 -11.51 -11.13 -18.52
C THR A 389 -10.59 -11.22 -19.74
N LYS A 390 -10.44 -10.13 -20.50
CA LYS A 390 -9.54 -10.03 -21.66
C LYS A 390 -8.18 -9.45 -21.32
N SER A 391 -8.15 -8.61 -20.30
CA SER A 391 -6.99 -7.89 -19.79
C SER A 391 -6.96 -8.02 -18.26
N PHE A 392 -5.97 -7.41 -17.62
CA PHE A 392 -5.93 -7.37 -16.18
C PHE A 392 -7.03 -6.44 -15.66
N LEU A 393 -7.68 -6.82 -14.56
CA LEU A 393 -8.63 -5.96 -13.87
C LEU A 393 -8.06 -5.57 -12.50
N SER A 394 -7.85 -4.27 -12.31
CA SER A 394 -7.51 -3.72 -11.00
C SER A 394 -8.79 -3.53 -10.19
N GLY A 395 -8.86 -4.11 -9.01
CA GLY A 395 -9.87 -3.76 -8.03
C GLY A 395 -9.22 -3.48 -6.70
N THR A 396 -10.03 -3.41 -5.66
CA THR A 396 -9.57 -3.15 -4.30
C THR A 396 -10.40 -3.96 -3.32
N VAL A 397 -9.81 -4.33 -2.19
CA VAL A 397 -10.56 -4.91 -1.07
C VAL A 397 -11.28 -3.84 -0.24
N ASP A 398 -10.98 -2.56 -0.47
CA ASP A 398 -11.63 -1.43 0.19
C ASP A 398 -12.72 -0.82 -0.70
N LYS A 399 -13.98 -1.09 -0.36
CA LYS A 399 -15.13 -0.55 -1.10
C LYS A 399 -15.14 0.99 -1.15
N ASN A 400 -14.63 1.68 -0.13
CA ASN A 400 -14.61 3.14 -0.09
C ASN A 400 -13.68 3.70 -1.17
N GLN A 401 -12.58 3.02 -1.47
CA GLN A 401 -11.69 3.38 -2.58
C GLN A 401 -12.43 3.28 -3.93
N THR A 402 -13.25 2.24 -4.13
CA THR A 402 -14.06 2.13 -5.35
C THR A 402 -15.06 3.29 -5.48
N ASP A 403 -15.74 3.66 -4.39
CA ASP A 403 -16.67 4.79 -4.38
C ASP A 403 -15.96 6.13 -4.65
N TYR A 404 -14.76 6.33 -4.11
CA TYR A 404 -13.92 7.50 -4.37
C TYR A 404 -13.57 7.63 -5.86
N PHE A 405 -13.08 6.55 -6.49
CA PHE A 405 -12.71 6.57 -7.91
C PHE A 405 -13.93 6.68 -8.83
N LEU A 406 -15.05 6.02 -8.50
CA LEU A 406 -16.27 6.09 -9.30
C LEU A 406 -16.91 7.48 -9.24
N GLY A 407 -16.85 8.12 -8.07
CA GLY A 407 -17.44 9.41 -7.79
C GLY A 407 -18.96 9.43 -7.96
N LYS A 408 -19.54 10.64 -7.95
CA LYS A 408 -20.96 10.88 -8.30
C LYS A 408 -21.11 10.97 -9.81
N PHE A 409 -20.87 9.87 -10.54
CA PHE A 409 -20.89 9.88 -12.01
C PHE A 409 -22.27 9.55 -12.58
N LYS A 410 -22.84 10.53 -13.29
CA LYS A 410 -23.99 10.38 -14.18
C LYS A 410 -23.74 11.20 -15.44
N ARG A 411 -23.81 10.56 -16.61
CA ARG A 411 -23.72 11.29 -17.90
C ARG A 411 -25.13 11.52 -18.42
N LYS A 412 -25.45 12.76 -18.77
CA LYS A 412 -26.70 13.13 -19.45
C LYS A 412 -26.42 13.47 -20.92
N ASN A 413 -27.38 13.22 -21.80
CA ASN A 413 -27.32 13.71 -23.18
C ASN A 413 -27.72 15.19 -23.27
N VAL A 414 -27.71 15.76 -24.49
CA VAL A 414 -28.08 17.17 -24.72
C VAL A 414 -29.53 17.52 -24.33
N HIS A 415 -30.40 16.52 -24.18
CA HIS A 415 -31.79 16.66 -23.76
C HIS A 415 -31.98 16.48 -22.25
N GLY A 416 -30.89 16.28 -21.48
CA GLY A 416 -30.94 16.08 -20.03
C GLY A 416 -31.29 14.65 -19.58
N ASN A 417 -31.49 13.71 -20.52
CA ASN A 417 -31.75 12.31 -20.19
C ASN A 417 -30.45 11.62 -19.77
N GLU A 418 -30.51 10.82 -18.70
CA GLU A 418 -29.38 10.00 -18.27
C GLU A 418 -29.05 8.96 -19.35
N VAL A 419 -27.78 8.87 -19.72
CA VAL A 419 -27.27 7.93 -20.74
C VAL A 419 -26.17 7.00 -20.21
N LYS A 420 -25.52 7.33 -19.09
CA LYS A 420 -24.65 6.40 -18.36
C LYS A 420 -24.75 6.61 -16.85
N MET A 421 -24.66 5.51 -16.11
CA MET A 421 -24.67 5.50 -14.64
C MET A 421 -23.46 4.78 -14.05
N GLY A 422 -23.09 5.15 -12.83
CA GLY A 422 -22.09 4.43 -12.04
C GLY A 422 -22.63 3.12 -11.47
N VAL A 423 -21.88 2.04 -11.62
CA VAL A 423 -22.17 0.68 -11.18
C VAL A 423 -20.99 0.18 -10.36
N ILE A 424 -21.25 -0.51 -9.26
CA ILE A 424 -20.22 -1.20 -8.48
C ILE A 424 -20.29 -2.68 -8.82
N CYS A 425 -19.15 -3.29 -9.11
CA CYS A 425 -19.01 -4.71 -9.33
C CYS A 425 -18.23 -5.33 -8.16
N THR A 426 -18.78 -6.41 -7.59
CA THR A 426 -18.07 -7.26 -6.63
C THR A 426 -17.70 -8.57 -7.32
N TYR A 427 -16.41 -8.87 -7.37
CA TYR A 427 -15.87 -10.12 -7.87
C TYR A 427 -15.53 -11.00 -6.68
N ILE A 428 -16.16 -12.18 -6.62
CA ILE A 428 -15.88 -13.20 -5.62
C ILE A 428 -14.87 -14.17 -6.25
N ILE A 429 -13.62 -14.06 -5.81
CA ILE A 429 -12.49 -14.86 -6.28
C ILE A 429 -12.33 -16.05 -5.36
N ARG A 430 -12.28 -17.26 -5.95
CA ARG A 430 -12.17 -18.54 -5.24
C ARG A 430 -10.81 -19.19 -5.45
N ASP A 431 -10.33 -19.19 -6.69
CA ASP A 431 -8.99 -19.66 -7.03
C ASP A 431 -7.99 -18.52 -6.90
N LYS A 432 -7.13 -18.62 -5.89
CA LYS A 432 -6.11 -17.60 -5.61
C LYS A 432 -5.06 -17.45 -6.72
N GLN A 433 -4.92 -18.42 -7.62
CA GLN A 433 -3.98 -18.32 -8.75
C GLN A 433 -4.42 -17.30 -9.81
N CYS A 434 -5.67 -16.86 -9.79
CA CYS A 434 -6.22 -15.92 -10.75
C CYS A 434 -6.07 -14.45 -10.34
N SER A 435 -5.48 -14.16 -9.17
CA SER A 435 -5.30 -12.78 -8.73
C SER A 435 -4.13 -12.57 -7.78
N LEU A 436 -3.75 -11.30 -7.61
CA LEU A 436 -2.70 -10.85 -6.71
C LEU A 436 -3.15 -9.71 -5.81
N ASP A 437 -2.90 -9.83 -4.52
CA ASP A 437 -2.91 -8.70 -3.58
C ASP A 437 -1.62 -7.90 -3.76
N LEU A 438 -1.77 -6.65 -4.18
CA LEU A 438 -0.67 -5.74 -4.47
C LEU A 438 -0.37 -4.79 -3.32
N THR A 439 -1.06 -4.88 -2.18
CA THR A 439 -0.95 -3.93 -1.06
C THR A 439 0.50 -3.65 -0.66
N ASN A 440 1.35 -4.68 -0.65
CA ASN A 440 2.75 -4.57 -0.20
C ASN A 440 3.79 -4.52 -1.33
N ILE A 441 3.37 -4.34 -2.59
CA ILE A 441 4.25 -4.30 -3.77
C ILE A 441 3.90 -3.21 -4.79
N SER A 442 2.70 -2.63 -4.68
CA SER A 442 2.23 -1.51 -5.48
C SER A 442 2.99 -0.23 -5.14
N GLU A 443 3.13 0.67 -6.12
CA GLU A 443 3.52 2.07 -5.87
C GLU A 443 2.42 2.86 -5.13
N TYR A 444 1.23 2.30 -4.95
CA TYR A 444 0.12 2.92 -4.23
C TYR A 444 -0.46 1.95 -3.19
N PRO A 445 0.29 1.70 -2.11
CA PRO A 445 -0.05 0.68 -1.12
C PRO A 445 -1.36 0.97 -0.38
N SER A 446 -1.70 2.26 -0.17
CA SER A 446 -2.93 2.69 0.51
C SER A 446 -4.22 2.32 -0.24
N GLU A 447 -4.14 2.02 -1.53
CA GLU A 447 -5.31 1.67 -2.34
C GLU A 447 -5.75 0.20 -2.16
N LYS A 448 -4.90 -0.62 -1.51
CA LYS A 448 -5.15 -2.05 -1.26
C LYS A 448 -5.58 -2.80 -2.52
N GLU A 449 -4.83 -2.55 -3.59
CA GLU A 449 -5.16 -3.03 -4.93
C GLU A 449 -5.10 -4.56 -5.02
N VAL A 450 -6.09 -5.16 -5.66
CA VAL A 450 -6.06 -6.55 -6.11
C VAL A 450 -6.09 -6.59 -7.63
N LEU A 451 -5.15 -7.32 -8.22
CA LEU A 451 -5.03 -7.49 -9.66
C LEU A 451 -5.59 -8.84 -10.09
N ILE A 452 -6.72 -8.83 -10.80
CA ILE A 452 -7.35 -10.03 -11.38
C ILE A 452 -6.76 -10.26 -12.77
N PHE A 453 -6.38 -11.51 -13.06
CA PHE A 453 -5.71 -11.86 -14.30
C PHE A 453 -6.66 -12.04 -15.49
N PRO A 454 -6.18 -11.80 -16.73
CA PRO A 454 -6.83 -12.24 -17.96
C PRO A 454 -7.24 -13.71 -17.92
N TYR A 455 -8.27 -14.05 -18.70
CA TYR A 455 -8.85 -15.39 -18.81
C TYR A 455 -9.54 -15.92 -17.54
N THR A 456 -9.71 -15.07 -16.53
CA THR A 456 -10.54 -15.41 -15.37
C THR A 456 -12.01 -15.37 -15.78
N VAL A 457 -12.73 -16.46 -15.52
CA VAL A 457 -14.14 -16.59 -15.89
C VAL A 457 -15.01 -16.34 -14.66
N PHE A 458 -16.03 -15.51 -14.82
CA PHE A 458 -17.04 -15.22 -13.80
C PHE A 458 -18.45 -15.52 -14.32
N THR A 459 -19.36 -15.83 -13.41
CA THR A 459 -20.81 -15.84 -13.64
C THR A 459 -21.44 -14.66 -12.92
N VAL A 460 -22.32 -13.89 -13.58
CA VAL A 460 -23.14 -12.90 -12.89
C VAL A 460 -24.18 -13.62 -12.05
N THR A 461 -24.05 -13.54 -10.74
CA THR A 461 -24.94 -14.24 -9.79
C THR A 461 -26.06 -13.34 -9.28
N GLN A 462 -25.83 -12.03 -9.22
CA GLN A 462 -26.84 -11.09 -8.74
C GLN A 462 -26.69 -9.70 -9.36
N ILE A 463 -27.83 -9.02 -9.55
CA ILE A 463 -27.90 -7.59 -9.87
C ILE A 463 -28.87 -6.96 -8.87
N GLN A 464 -28.38 -6.00 -8.09
CA GLN A 464 -29.17 -5.29 -7.07
C GLN A 464 -29.30 -3.82 -7.45
N SER A 465 -30.47 -3.23 -7.15
CA SER A 465 -30.65 -1.77 -7.18
C SER A 465 -30.47 -1.22 -5.77
N ILE A 466 -29.46 -0.36 -5.58
CA ILE A 466 -29.17 0.30 -4.31
C ILE A 466 -29.73 1.72 -4.38
N SER A 467 -30.74 1.97 -3.57
CA SER A 467 -31.30 3.31 -3.37
C SER A 467 -30.38 4.09 -2.44
N GLN A 468 -29.83 5.23 -2.87
CA GLN A 468 -29.11 6.15 -1.98
C GLN A 468 -30.02 7.29 -1.50
N ASN A 469 -29.74 7.81 -0.30
CA ASN A 469 -30.50 8.89 0.33
C ASN A 469 -30.47 10.22 -0.46
N ASP A 470 -29.57 10.35 -1.44
CA ASP A 470 -29.45 11.51 -2.34
C ASP A 470 -30.30 11.39 -3.62
N GLY A 471 -31.14 10.35 -3.73
CA GLY A 471 -32.00 10.11 -4.89
C GLY A 471 -31.31 9.45 -6.08
N ASN A 472 -30.03 9.05 -5.95
CA ASN A 472 -29.34 8.29 -6.99
C ASN A 472 -29.45 6.78 -6.74
N ALA A 473 -30.12 6.06 -7.64
CA ALA A 473 -30.03 4.60 -7.68
C ALA A 473 -28.68 4.18 -8.28
N LYS A 474 -27.82 3.50 -7.51
CA LYS A 474 -26.64 2.79 -8.02
C LYS A 474 -27.03 1.33 -8.27
N LYS A 475 -26.54 0.72 -9.35
CA LYS A 475 -26.64 -0.74 -9.51
C LYS A 475 -25.39 -1.40 -8.93
N HIS A 476 -25.58 -2.58 -8.35
CA HIS A 476 -24.51 -3.42 -7.83
C HIS A 476 -24.60 -4.80 -8.47
N ILE A 477 -23.53 -5.19 -9.16
CA ILE A 477 -23.42 -6.49 -9.82
C ILE A 477 -22.48 -7.38 -9.01
N ILE A 478 -22.92 -8.61 -8.72
CA ILE A 478 -22.09 -9.62 -8.07
C ILE A 478 -21.70 -10.67 -9.12
N LEU A 479 -20.39 -10.88 -9.25
CA LEU A 479 -19.77 -11.82 -10.16
C LEU A 479 -19.01 -12.86 -9.36
N THR A 480 -19.30 -14.14 -9.57
CA THR A 480 -18.65 -15.24 -8.84
C THR A 480 -17.78 -16.05 -9.77
N GLN A 481 -16.54 -16.31 -9.36
CA GLN A 481 -15.60 -17.08 -10.17
C GLN A 481 -16.13 -18.51 -10.43
N CYS A 482 -15.99 -18.90 -11.69
CA CYS A 482 -16.55 -20.09 -12.33
C CYS A 482 -15.84 -21.41 -12.05
#